data_AF-A0A9P8YKM5-F1
#
_entry.id   AF-A0A9P8YKM5-F1
#
_cell.length_a   1.000
_cell.length_b   1.000
_cell.length_c   1.000
_cell.angle_alpha   90.00
_cell.angle_beta   90.00
_cell.angle_gamma   90.00
#
_symmetry.space_group_name_H-M   'P 1'
#
loop_
_entity.id
_entity.type
_entity.pdbx_description
1 polymer ?
#
loop_
_entity_poly.entity_id
_entity_poly.type
_entity_poly.pdbx_seq_one_letter_code
_entity_poly.pdbx_strand_id
1 'polypeptide(L)' 'HAPLKSCGRCQIPRYCSRDCQRQDWKVAHKAVCPALTRLLGSILGVRVLDLSAQTLDDAFNDMSDADQMELTSWLDL' A
#
# COMPACT_ATOMS: atom_id res chain seq x y z
N HIS A 1 11.26 -18.35 -10.10
CA HIS A 1 11.16 -17.21 -9.16
C HIS A 1 9.74 -16.67 -9.18
N ALA A 2 9.16 -16.32 -8.03
CA ALA A 2 7.81 -15.75 -7.97
C ALA A 2 7.78 -14.32 -8.57
N PRO A 3 6.68 -13.90 -9.21
CA PRO A 3 6.56 -12.55 -9.76
C PRO A 3 6.52 -11.49 -8.64
N LEU A 4 7.23 -10.39 -8.83
CA LEU A 4 7.23 -9.25 -7.91
C LEU A 4 5.87 -8.54 -7.94
N LYS A 5 5.40 -8.06 -6.79
CA LYS A 5 4.12 -7.35 -6.65
C LYS A 5 4.35 -5.85 -6.62
N SER A 6 3.63 -5.11 -7.46
CA SER A 6 3.65 -3.65 -7.43
C SER A 6 2.84 -3.09 -6.26
N CYS A 7 3.16 -1.88 -5.81
CA CYS A 7 2.28 -1.13 -4.91
C CYS A 7 0.88 -0.99 -5.52
N GLY A 8 -0.17 -1.38 -4.80
CA GLY A 8 -1.55 -1.32 -5.31
C GLY A 8 -2.01 0.08 -5.71
N ARG A 9 -1.44 1.12 -5.10
CA ARG A 9 -1.83 2.53 -5.29
C ARG A 9 -1.12 3.19 -6.47
N CYS A 10 0.19 3.40 -6.35
CA CYS A 10 0.96 4.08 -7.40
C CYS A 10 1.47 3.14 -8.48
N GLN A 11 1.43 1.82 -8.27
CA GLN A 11 1.92 0.78 -9.18
C GLN A 11 3.40 0.90 -9.59
N ILE A 12 4.20 1.69 -8.86
CA ILE A 12 5.61 1.93 -9.19
C ILE A 12 6.59 0.95 -8.54
N PRO A 13 6.84 1.01 -7.22
CA PRO A 13 7.82 0.10 -6.63
C PRO A 13 7.26 -1.31 -6.62
N ARG A 14 8.16 -2.27 -6.85
CA ARG A 14 7.88 -3.69 -6.88
C ARG A 14 8.60 -4.37 -5.74
N TYR A 15 7.90 -5.23 -5.02
CA TYR A 15 8.40 -5.89 -3.83
C TYR A 15 8.35 -7.40 -3.98
N CYS A 16 9.31 -8.07 -3.35
CA CYS A 16 9.34 -9.53 -3.27
C CYS A 16 8.31 -10.07 -2.25
N SER A 17 7.93 -9.27 -1.25
CA SER A 17 6.92 -9.61 -0.25
C SER A 17 6.17 -8.37 0.23
N ARG A 18 5.08 -8.59 0.98
CA ARG A 18 4.34 -7.52 1.66
C ARG A 18 5.17 -6.85 2.75
N ASP A 19 6.06 -7.59 3.40
CA ASP A 19 6.92 -7.06 4.47
C ASP A 19 7.90 -6.03 3.92
N CYS A 20 8.51 -6.29 2.76
CA CYS A 20 9.37 -5.32 2.09
C CYS A 20 8.61 -4.05 1.70
N GLN A 21 7.34 -4.17 1.28
CA GLN A 21 6.50 -3.00 1.03
C GLN A 21 6.23 -2.21 2.32
N ARG A 22 5.90 -2.87 3.43
CA ARG A 22 5.64 -2.23 4.73
C ARG A 22 6.88 -1.53 5.27
N GLN A 23 8.05 -2.15 5.14
CA GLN A 23 9.30 -1.56 5.57
C GLN A 23 9.63 -0.30 4.75
N ASP A 24 9.49 -0.37 3.43
CA ASP A 24 9.68 0.79 2.54
C ASP A 24 8.63 1.87 2.82
N TRP A 25 7.39 1.51 3.13
CA TRP A 25 6.33 2.43 3.54
C TRP A 25 6.74 3.30 4.72
N LYS A 26 7.28 2.69 5.77
CA LYS A 26 7.73 3.37 6.99
C LYS A 26 8.94 4.27 6.74
N VAL A 27 9.83 3.89 5.82
CA VAL A 27 11.10 4.61 5.58
C VAL A 27 10.95 5.74 4.57
N ALA A 28 10.26 5.52 3.45
CA ALA A 28 10.23 6.49 2.35
C ALA A 28 8.95 6.47 1.52
N HIS A 29 8.35 5.31 1.27
CA HIS A 29 7.29 5.18 0.27
C HIS A 29 6.03 5.98 0.62
N LYS A 30 5.69 6.13 1.91
CA LYS A 30 4.55 6.94 2.38
C LYS A 30 4.64 8.39 1.90
N ALA A 31 5.84 8.98 1.84
CA ALA A 31 6.04 10.35 1.41
C ALA A 31 5.88 10.56 -0.10
N VAL A 32 6.23 9.54 -0.91
CA VAL A 32 6.29 9.67 -2.38
C VAL A 32 5.10 9.04 -3.10
N CYS A 33 4.43 8.07 -2.50
CA CYS A 33 3.32 7.34 -3.13
C CYS A 33 2.19 8.26 -3.65
N PRO A 34 1.74 9.29 -2.90
CA PRO A 34 0.72 10.22 -3.40
C PRO A 34 1.19 11.04 -4.61
N ALA A 35 2.44 11.49 -4.60
CA ALA A 35 3.03 12.25 -5.71
C ALA A 35 3.12 11.40 -6.98
N LEU A 36 3.61 10.16 -6.86
CA LEU A 36 3.67 9.20 -7.96
C LEU A 36 2.28 8.93 -8.56
N THR A 37 1.29 8.71 -7.69
CA THR A 37 -0.11 8.48 -8.12
C THR A 37 -0.65 9.65 -8.95
N ARG A 38 -0.44 10.90 -8.49
CA ARG A 38 -0.90 12.10 -9.20
C ARG A 38 -0.18 12.31 -10.52
N LEU A 39 1.14 12.16 -10.54
CA LEU A 39 1.96 12.37 -11.73
C LEU A 39 1.63 11.35 -12.82
N LEU A 40 1.51 10.07 -12.48
CA LEU A 40 1.21 9.03 -13.46
C LEU A 40 -0.23 9.11 -13.98
N GLY A 41 -1.18 9.45 -13.12
CA GLY A 41 -2.56 9.73 -13.55
C GLY A 41 -2.61 10.88 -14.56
N SER A 42 -1.80 11.93 -14.34
CA SER A 42 -1.78 13.12 -15.19
C SER A 42 -0.99 12.93 -16.50
N ILE A 43 0.16 12.25 -16.45
CA ILE A 43 1.08 12.15 -17.59
C ILE A 43 0.75 10.96 -18.49
N LEU A 44 0.42 9.81 -17.90
CA LEU A 44 0.26 8.55 -18.62
C LEU A 44 -1.20 8.15 -18.84
N GLY A 45 -2.15 8.97 -18.37
CA GLY A 45 -3.58 8.64 -18.44
C GLY A 45 -3.95 7.36 -17.67
N VAL A 46 -3.10 6.94 -16.73
CA VAL A 46 -3.34 5.75 -15.91
C VAL A 46 -4.48 6.07 -14.95
N ARG A 47 -5.67 5.53 -15.24
CA ARG A 47 -6.82 5.64 -14.36
C ARG A 47 -6.59 4.75 -13.14
N VAL A 48 -6.04 5.31 -12.08
CA VAL A 48 -6.10 4.70 -10.74
C VAL A 48 -7.58 4.78 -10.33
N LEU A 49 -8.32 3.72 -10.61
CA LEU A 49 -9.70 3.58 -10.13
C LEU A 49 -9.64 3.52 -8.60
N ASP A 50 -10.36 4.44 -7.97
CA ASP A 50 -10.59 4.54 -6.53
C ASP A 50 -9.56 5.35 -5.71
N LEU A 51 -9.77 6.67 -5.71
CA LEU A 51 -9.18 7.60 -4.76
C LEU A 51 -10.09 7.81 -3.53
N SER A 52 -11.01 6.90 -3.17
CA SER A 52 -11.93 7.07 -2.03
C SER A 52 -11.68 6.08 -0.87
N ALA A 53 -11.03 4.94 -1.11
CA ALA A 53 -10.68 3.94 -0.08
C ALA A 53 -9.40 4.27 0.75
N GLN A 54 -9.03 5.55 0.83
CA GLN A 54 -7.70 5.99 1.29
C GLN A 54 -7.42 5.78 2.79
N THR A 55 -8.43 5.65 3.64
CA THR A 55 -8.23 5.70 5.10
C THR A 55 -7.99 4.34 5.74
N LEU A 56 -8.56 3.26 5.20
CA LEU A 56 -8.49 1.92 5.80
C LEU A 56 -7.17 1.22 5.49
N ASP A 57 -6.67 1.32 4.25
CA ASP A 57 -5.39 0.71 3.87
C ASP A 57 -4.20 1.41 4.53
N ASP A 58 -4.27 2.74 4.67
CA ASP A 58 -3.25 3.53 5.35
C ASP A 58 -3.26 3.23 6.87
N ALA A 59 -4.44 3.08 7.49
CA ALA A 59 -4.56 2.70 8.91
C ALA A 59 -4.11 1.26 9.18
N PHE A 60 -4.45 0.31 8.31
CA PHE A 60 -4.05 -1.09 8.45
C PHE A 60 -2.53 -1.27 8.26
N ASN A 61 -1.88 -0.48 7.39
CA ASN A 61 -0.43 -0.53 7.20
C ASN A 61 0.39 0.20 8.29
N ASP A 62 -0.20 1.15 9.03
CA ASP A 62 0.44 1.81 10.20
C ASP A 62 0.29 1.00 11.49
N MET A 63 -0.63 0.03 11.54
CA MET A 63 -0.80 -0.88 12.67
C MET A 63 0.43 -1.78 12.85
N SER A 64 0.86 -2.00 14.09
CA SER A 64 1.95 -2.92 14.40
C SER A 64 1.54 -4.37 14.13
N ASP A 65 2.51 -5.28 13.97
CA ASP A 65 2.21 -6.71 13.71
C ASP A 65 1.43 -7.35 14.87
N ALA A 66 1.56 -6.81 16.09
CA ALA A 66 0.79 -7.25 17.26
C ALA A 66 -0.68 -6.76 17.22
N ASP A 67 -0.90 -5.54 16.75
CA ASP A 67 -2.24 -4.94 16.68
C ASP A 67 -3.11 -5.58 15.58
N GLN A 68 -2.49 -6.09 14.50
CA GLN A 68 -3.21 -6.80 13.43
C GLN A 68 -3.76 -8.16 13.89
N MET A 69 -3.10 -8.82 14.84
CA MET A 69 -3.48 -10.15 15.31
C MET A 69 -4.73 -10.12 16.21
N GLU A 70 -4.98 -9.02 16.93
CA GLU A 70 -6.22 -8.86 17.71
C GLU A 70 -7.45 -8.65 16.83
N LEU A 71 -7.39 -7.82 15.78
CA LEU A 71 -8.55 -7.54 14.93
C LEU A 71 -9.04 -8.76 14.12
N THR A 72 -8.13 -9.63 13.68
CA THR A 72 -8.53 -10.87 12.98
C THR A 72 -9.23 -11.87 13.89
N SER A 73 -9.02 -11.78 15.21
CA SER A 73 -9.70 -12.64 16.19
C SER A 73 -11.18 -12.31 16.37
N TRP A 74 -11.63 -11.10 16.02
CA TRP A 74 -13.04 -10.68 16.14
C TRP A 74 -13.88 -10.97 14.89
N LEU A 75 -13.24 -11.34 13.77
CA LEU A 75 -13.94 -11.71 12.52
C LEU A 75 -14.27 -13.21 12.43
N ASP A 76 -13.76 -14.01 13.38
CA ASP A 76 -14.02 -15.45 13.53
C ASP A 76 -15.10 -15.76 14.59
N LEU A 77 -15.96 -14.80 14.94
CA LEU A 77 -17.16 -14.97 15.78
C LEU A 77 -18.46 -14.83 14.97
#